data_AF-A0A7J7DD28-F1
#
_entry.id   AF-A0A7J7DD28-F1
#
_cell.length_a   1.000
_cell.length_b   1.000
_cell.length_c   1.000
_cell.angle_alpha   90.00
_cell.angle_beta   90.00
_cell.angle_gamma   90.00
#
_symmetry.space_group_name_H-M   'P 1'
#
loop_
_entity.id
_entity.type
_entity.pdbx_description
1 polymer ?
#
loop_
_entity_poly.entity_id
_entity_poly.type
_entity_poly.pdbx_seq_one_letter_code
_entity_poly.pdbx_strand_id
1 'polypeptide(L)'
;MADQGQLADVFLDAFSITKDVSYSFVARDILDYLRRDMIGPEGEIFSAEDVDSAESPGAKRKKEGAFYVWTSKEIDDILGEHANIFKEHYYIKPTGNCDLSKMSDPHNEFRGKNVLIERNDSPALASKLGMPIEKYLEILGECRQKLFDVRLRRPRTHLDDKGVIVSWNGLVISSFARASKILKGEVEGTKFYFPVTGCDPKEYMGVAEKAASFIRRKLYHERLCRLQHSFRNGPSKAPGFLDDYAFLISGLLDLYEFGGRIFWLVWAIELQNTQAVFGTRLKDMAMAVPLMCCAADLLSVPHRKQVVSVGHKPSVEFENMLAAAHSTYDPNRTVIHIDPNDTEEMEFWEETNSNIAFMAKNNYSPDSVVALVCQNFTCSPPVVDPKSLETLLSQKPSSSAEAVLAQNITPICTTKTA
;
A
#
# COMPACT_ATOMS: atom_id res chain seq x y z
N MET A 1 7.75 4.90 9.48
CA MET A 1 8.35 3.61 9.89
C MET A 1 7.47 2.41 9.54
N ALA A 2 6.17 2.37 9.93
CA ALA A 2 5.31 1.21 9.69
C ALA A 2 5.18 0.81 8.21
N ASP A 3 5.06 1.80 7.31
CA ASP A 3 5.00 1.54 5.87
C ASP A 3 6.30 0.93 5.35
N GLN A 4 7.44 1.35 5.90
CA GLN A 4 8.76 0.83 5.52
C GLN A 4 8.91 -0.65 5.89
N GLY A 5 8.46 -1.05 7.09
CA GLY A 5 8.45 -2.47 7.48
C GLY A 5 7.55 -3.31 6.56
N GLN A 6 6.31 -2.88 6.34
CA GLN A 6 5.37 -3.61 5.49
C GLN A 6 5.84 -3.72 4.03
N LEU A 7 6.35 -2.63 3.46
CA LEU A 7 6.91 -2.64 2.11
C LEU A 7 8.13 -3.58 2.01
N ALA A 8 9.02 -3.54 3.00
CA ALA A 8 10.16 -4.45 3.03
C ALA A 8 9.72 -5.91 3.00
N ASP A 9 8.70 -6.30 3.78
CA ASP A 9 8.16 -7.67 3.77
C ASP A 9 7.58 -8.06 2.41
N VAL A 10 6.81 -7.18 1.78
CA VAL A 10 6.26 -7.43 0.43
C VAL A 10 7.38 -7.66 -0.59
N PHE A 11 8.44 -6.86 -0.54
CA PHE A 11 9.59 -7.03 -1.43
C PHE A 11 10.39 -8.30 -1.12
N LEU A 12 10.53 -8.68 0.15
CA LEU A 12 11.16 -9.95 0.55
C LEU A 12 10.37 -11.17 0.06
N ASP A 13 9.03 -11.09 0.10
CA ASP A 13 8.15 -12.15 -0.40
C ASP A 13 8.22 -12.24 -1.94
N ALA A 14 8.15 -11.10 -2.62
CA ALA A 14 8.31 -11.01 -4.07
C ALA A 14 9.68 -11.58 -4.51
N PHE A 15 10.76 -11.23 -3.81
CA PHE A 15 12.08 -11.82 -4.05
C PHE A 15 12.10 -13.33 -3.78
N SER A 16 11.47 -13.78 -2.70
CA SER A 16 11.41 -15.20 -2.36
C SER A 16 10.74 -16.04 -3.45
N ILE A 17 9.69 -15.50 -4.07
CA ILE A 17 8.92 -16.15 -5.15
C ILE A 17 9.64 -16.05 -6.49
N THR A 18 10.06 -14.85 -6.88
CA THR A 18 10.55 -14.57 -8.24
C THR A 18 12.05 -14.76 -8.41
N LYS A 19 12.81 -14.65 -7.30
CA LYS A 19 14.28 -14.55 -7.27
C LYS A 19 14.84 -13.37 -8.06
N ASP A 20 14.01 -12.37 -8.39
CA ASP A 20 14.46 -11.15 -9.03
C ASP A 20 15.20 -10.25 -8.01
N VAL A 21 16.48 -10.04 -8.27
CA VAL A 21 17.37 -9.23 -7.41
C VAL A 21 16.89 -7.78 -7.28
N SER A 22 16.09 -7.26 -8.20
CA SER A 22 15.50 -5.93 -8.11
C SER A 22 14.72 -5.74 -6.80
N TYR A 23 13.90 -6.72 -6.40
CA TYR A 23 13.15 -6.69 -5.15
C TYR A 23 14.04 -6.78 -3.92
N SER A 24 15.09 -7.59 -3.98
CA SER A 24 16.07 -7.70 -2.89
C SER A 24 16.80 -6.37 -2.66
N PHE A 25 17.10 -5.62 -3.73
CA PHE A 25 17.71 -4.30 -3.63
C PHE A 25 16.80 -3.31 -2.93
N VAL A 26 15.52 -3.27 -3.29
CA VAL A 26 14.56 -2.35 -2.66
C VAL A 26 14.36 -2.70 -1.18
N ALA A 27 14.22 -3.98 -0.84
CA ALA A 27 14.12 -4.41 0.56
C ALA A 27 15.35 -4.00 1.38
N ARG A 28 16.56 -4.18 0.83
CA ARG A 28 17.80 -3.75 1.48
C ARG A 28 17.86 -2.25 1.66
N ASP A 29 17.53 -1.48 0.62
CA ASP A 29 17.59 -0.02 0.68
C ASP A 29 16.68 0.55 1.78
N ILE A 30 15.47 -0.02 1.92
CA ILE A 30 14.55 0.32 3.00
C ILE A 30 15.13 -0.01 4.38
N LEU A 31 15.64 -1.23 4.57
CA LEU A 31 16.15 -1.70 5.86
C LEU A 31 17.46 -1.00 6.26
N ASP A 32 18.33 -0.70 5.30
CA ASP A 32 19.56 0.06 5.49
C ASP A 32 19.26 1.53 5.81
N TYR A 33 18.24 2.14 5.19
CA TYR A 33 17.71 3.45 5.61
C TYR A 33 17.25 3.43 7.06
N LEU A 34 16.40 2.45 7.43
CA LEU A 34 15.93 2.31 8.80
C LEU A 34 17.11 2.17 9.78
N ARG A 35 18.07 1.28 9.48
CA ARG A 35 19.25 1.05 10.33
C ARG A 35 20.08 2.31 10.53
N ARG A 36 20.27 3.09 9.46
CA ARG A 36 21.16 4.25 9.45
C ARG A 36 20.55 5.48 10.11
N ASP A 37 19.27 5.75 9.82
CA ASP A 37 18.66 7.03 10.13
C ASP A 37 17.61 6.93 11.25
N MET A 38 16.98 5.78 11.44
CA MET A 38 15.82 5.62 12.34
C MET A 38 16.12 4.84 13.62
N ILE A 39 17.34 4.33 13.82
CA ILE A 39 17.71 3.54 15.00
C ILE A 39 18.56 4.37 15.97
N GLY A 40 18.12 4.43 17.23
CA GLY A 40 18.83 5.05 18.32
C GLY A 40 19.88 4.12 18.97
N PRO A 41 20.72 4.68 19.87
CA PRO A 41 21.88 3.98 20.43
C PRO A 41 21.52 2.78 21.34
N GLU A 42 20.35 2.74 21.97
CA GLU A 42 19.90 1.59 22.79
C GLU A 42 19.19 0.51 21.96
N GLY A 43 19.02 0.71 20.64
CA GLY A 43 18.30 -0.17 19.72
C GLY A 43 16.83 0.23 19.50
N GLU A 44 16.42 1.39 19.99
CA GLU A 44 15.10 1.96 19.73
C GLU A 44 14.91 2.30 18.25
N ILE A 45 13.76 1.96 17.66
CA ILE A 45 13.42 2.38 16.30
C ILE A 45 12.35 3.47 16.39
N PHE A 46 12.70 4.66 15.88
CA PHE A 46 11.85 5.84 15.90
C PHE A 46 10.67 5.68 14.94
N SER A 47 9.52 6.24 15.32
CA SER A 47 8.27 6.01 14.59
C SER A 47 8.15 6.81 13.29
N ALA A 48 8.75 8.00 13.25
CA ALA A 48 8.74 8.89 12.10
C ALA A 48 10.00 9.77 12.02
N GLU A 49 10.31 10.22 10.82
CA GLU A 49 11.26 11.28 10.53
C GLU A 49 10.46 12.46 9.98
N ASP A 50 10.66 13.66 10.51
CA ASP A 50 10.00 14.87 10.00
C ASP A 50 10.52 15.17 8.58
N VAL A 51 9.61 15.47 7.65
CA VAL A 51 9.98 15.87 6.28
C VAL A 51 10.52 17.31 6.27
N ASP A 52 10.14 18.12 7.26
CA ASP A 52 10.56 19.50 7.39
C ASP A 52 11.99 19.61 7.93
N SER A 53 12.83 20.37 7.21
CA SER A 53 14.21 20.62 7.60
C SER A 53 14.60 22.07 7.38
N ALA A 54 15.58 22.54 8.16
CA ALA A 54 16.12 23.88 7.98
C ALA A 54 16.95 23.92 6.69
N GLU A 55 16.69 24.91 5.83
CA GLU A 55 17.42 25.07 4.56
C GLU A 55 18.90 25.38 4.76
N SER A 56 19.27 25.97 5.91
CA SER A 56 20.66 26.23 6.30
C SER A 56 20.82 26.20 7.83
N PRO A 57 22.04 25.94 8.35
CA PRO A 57 22.29 25.98 9.79
C PRO A 57 21.91 27.34 10.39
N GLY A 58 20.96 27.34 11.33
CA GLY A 58 20.45 28.55 11.99
C GLY A 58 19.25 29.24 11.31
N ALA A 59 18.69 28.67 10.24
CA ALA A 59 17.45 29.18 9.65
C ALA A 59 16.27 29.07 10.63
N LYS A 60 15.55 30.18 10.84
CA LYS A 60 14.39 30.25 11.76
C LYS A 60 13.15 29.50 11.24
N ARG A 61 13.09 29.21 9.94
CA ARG A 61 11.94 28.56 9.28
C ARG A 61 12.41 27.25 8.65
N LYS A 62 11.72 26.16 8.99
CA LYS A 62 11.86 24.90 8.28
C LYS A 62 11.10 24.96 6.96
N LYS A 63 11.57 24.21 5.96
CA LYS A 63 10.90 24.02 4.69
C LYS A 63 10.69 22.54 4.44
N GLU A 64 9.60 22.20 3.78
CA GLU A 64 9.22 20.84 3.43
C GLU A 64 10.27 20.23 2.49
N GLY A 65 10.84 19.10 2.90
CA GLY A 65 11.75 18.32 2.08
C GLY A 65 13.10 18.98 1.80
N ALA A 66 13.46 20.07 2.48
CA ALA A 66 14.69 20.83 2.21
C ALA A 66 15.98 19.98 2.25
N PHE A 67 16.00 18.93 3.06
CA PHE A 67 17.07 17.95 3.15
C PHE A 67 17.22 17.09 1.89
N TYR A 68 16.09 16.76 1.23
CA TYR A 68 16.01 15.79 0.14
C TYR A 68 15.98 16.42 -1.26
N VAL A 69 15.66 17.71 -1.39
CA VAL A 69 15.55 18.39 -2.69
C VAL A 69 16.87 18.97 -3.19
N TRP A 70 16.99 19.10 -4.52
CA TRP A 70 18.18 19.60 -5.20
C TRP A 70 17.84 20.59 -6.31
N THR A 71 18.66 21.62 -6.50
CA THR A 71 18.60 22.43 -7.72
C THR A 71 19.43 21.79 -8.82
N SER A 72 19.07 22.02 -10.09
CA SER A 72 19.87 21.52 -11.22
C SER A 72 21.33 22.00 -11.16
N LYS A 73 21.56 23.23 -10.66
CA LYS A 73 22.89 23.81 -10.55
C LYS A 73 23.73 23.12 -9.48
N GLU A 74 23.15 22.81 -8.31
CA GLU A 74 23.87 22.02 -7.29
C GLU A 74 24.31 20.66 -7.84
N ILE A 75 23.47 20.00 -8.63
CA ILE A 75 23.82 18.72 -9.25
C ILE A 75 24.99 18.88 -10.24
N ASP A 76 25.00 19.95 -11.05
CA ASP A 76 26.13 20.24 -11.95
C ASP A 76 27.43 20.48 -11.18
N ASP A 77 27.35 21.32 -10.14
CA ASP A 77 28.51 21.71 -9.33
C ASP A 77 29.10 20.50 -8.56
N ILE A 78 28.27 19.55 -8.12
CA ILE A 78 28.70 18.38 -7.34
C ILE A 78 29.17 17.22 -8.22
N LEU A 79 28.44 16.93 -9.32
CA LEU A 79 28.68 15.73 -10.13
C LEU A 79 29.57 15.98 -11.35
N GLY A 80 29.71 17.23 -11.80
CA GLY A 80 30.54 17.58 -12.95
C GLY A 80 30.14 16.84 -14.22
N GLU A 81 31.07 16.11 -14.82
CA GLU A 81 30.87 15.39 -16.08
C GLU A 81 29.76 14.32 -16.03
N HIS A 82 29.46 13.77 -14.83
CA HIS A 82 28.40 12.79 -14.65
C HIS A 82 27.02 13.40 -14.42
N ALA A 83 26.92 14.73 -14.28
CA ALA A 83 25.66 15.41 -14.00
C ALA A 83 24.59 15.14 -15.06
N ASN A 84 24.96 15.12 -16.35
CA ASN A 84 24.00 14.88 -17.44
C ASN A 84 23.37 13.49 -17.35
N ILE A 85 24.18 12.45 -17.09
CA ILE A 85 23.71 11.07 -16.93
C ILE A 85 22.74 10.99 -15.74
N PHE A 86 23.12 11.60 -14.61
CA PHE A 86 22.33 11.61 -13.39
C PHE A 86 20.99 12.36 -13.56
N LYS A 87 21.01 13.51 -14.24
CA LYS A 87 19.80 14.31 -14.50
C LYS A 87 18.81 13.59 -15.40
N GLU A 88 19.29 12.90 -16.43
CA GLU A 88 18.44 12.12 -17.33
C GLU A 88 17.82 10.93 -16.59
N HIS A 89 18.59 10.27 -15.72
CA HIS A 89 18.11 9.15 -14.92
C HIS A 89 17.01 9.55 -13.91
N TYR A 90 17.25 10.60 -13.12
CA TYR A 90 16.34 11.03 -12.03
C TYR A 90 15.36 12.13 -12.42
N TYR A 91 15.17 12.37 -13.73
CA TYR A 91 14.23 13.37 -14.25
C TYR A 91 14.41 14.79 -13.67
N ILE A 92 15.64 15.27 -13.65
CA ILE A 92 15.98 16.59 -13.09
C ILE A 92 15.81 17.66 -14.17
N LYS A 93 15.07 18.73 -13.83
CA LYS A 93 14.83 19.87 -14.72
C LYS A 93 15.52 21.14 -14.22
N PRO A 94 15.99 22.02 -15.14
CA PRO A 94 16.52 23.34 -14.77
C PRO A 94 15.52 24.18 -13.96
N THR A 95 14.24 24.07 -14.26
CA THR A 95 13.15 24.82 -13.59
C THR A 95 12.59 24.12 -12.34
N GLY A 96 13.07 22.92 -11.99
CA GLY A 96 12.45 22.04 -11.02
C GLY A 96 11.44 21.07 -11.64
N ASN A 97 11.19 19.95 -10.95
CA ASN A 97 10.33 18.86 -11.43
C ASN A 97 9.10 18.60 -10.54
N CYS A 98 8.91 19.40 -9.48
CA CYS A 98 7.77 19.32 -8.58
C CYS A 98 6.54 20.04 -9.17
N ASP A 99 5.34 19.58 -8.79
CA ASP A 99 4.10 20.30 -9.10
C ASP A 99 3.96 21.53 -8.20
N LEU A 100 3.76 22.70 -8.81
CA LEU A 100 3.64 23.99 -8.13
C LEU A 100 2.18 24.43 -7.96
N SER A 101 1.22 23.53 -8.21
CA SER A 101 -0.19 23.78 -7.92
C SER A 101 -0.39 24.03 -6.42
N LYS A 102 -1.39 24.84 -6.04
CA LYS A 102 -1.72 25.09 -4.62
C LYS A 102 -2.08 23.82 -3.85
N MET A 103 -2.46 22.75 -4.55
CA MET A 103 -2.76 21.46 -3.92
C MET A 103 -1.48 20.73 -3.50
N SER A 104 -0.43 20.78 -4.32
CA SER A 104 0.82 20.04 -4.12
C SER A 104 1.92 20.87 -3.45
N ASP A 105 1.93 22.20 -3.64
CA ASP A 105 2.88 23.13 -3.03
C ASP A 105 2.13 24.32 -2.38
N PRO A 106 1.38 24.08 -1.29
CA PRO A 106 0.61 25.14 -0.62
C PRO A 106 1.48 26.25 -0.05
N HIS A 107 2.77 25.96 0.20
CA HIS A 107 3.71 26.87 0.84
C HIS A 107 4.72 27.54 -0.13
N ASN A 108 4.68 27.19 -1.43
CA ASN A 108 5.57 27.67 -2.49
C ASN A 108 7.06 27.38 -2.23
N GLU A 109 7.37 26.19 -1.72
CA GLU A 109 8.70 25.80 -1.26
C GLU A 109 9.50 25.01 -2.31
N PHE A 110 8.84 24.49 -3.36
CA PHE A 110 9.45 23.60 -4.36
C PHE A 110 9.88 24.29 -5.66
N ARG A 111 9.77 25.62 -5.76
CA ARG A 111 10.15 26.36 -6.97
C ARG A 111 11.64 26.21 -7.29
N GLY A 112 11.97 25.70 -8.49
CA GLY A 112 13.36 25.46 -8.91
C GLY A 112 14.02 24.25 -8.25
N LYS A 113 13.26 23.48 -7.47
CA LYS A 113 13.73 22.28 -6.76
C LYS A 113 13.35 21.02 -7.51
N ASN A 114 14.19 20.00 -7.37
CA ASN A 114 13.99 18.69 -7.96
C ASN A 114 13.99 17.64 -6.87
N VAL A 115 13.01 16.74 -6.94
CA VAL A 115 12.99 15.46 -6.24
C VAL A 115 13.53 14.39 -7.19
N LEU A 116 14.34 13.46 -6.70
CA LEU A 116 14.91 12.41 -7.54
C LEU A 116 13.79 11.41 -7.90
N ILE A 117 13.47 11.28 -9.19
CA ILE A 117 12.39 10.41 -9.67
C ILE A 117 12.94 9.51 -10.78
N GLU A 118 12.92 8.20 -10.56
CA GLU A 118 13.23 7.23 -11.60
C GLU A 118 12.00 7.03 -12.48
N ARG A 119 12.07 7.47 -13.74
CA ARG A 119 10.96 7.34 -14.73
C ARG A 119 11.25 6.37 -15.86
N ASN A 120 12.51 6.03 -16.04
CA ASN A 120 12.99 5.26 -17.17
C ASN A 120 13.74 4.04 -16.67
N ASP A 121 13.71 2.99 -17.48
CA ASP A 121 14.42 1.76 -17.19
C ASP A 121 15.95 1.95 -17.32
N SER A 122 16.69 1.40 -16.35
CA SER A 122 18.15 1.55 -16.26
C SER A 122 18.87 0.92 -17.47
N PRO A 123 18.58 -0.35 -17.86
CA PRO A 123 19.07 -0.94 -19.11
C PRO A 123 18.80 -0.11 -20.36
N ALA A 124 17.59 0.45 -20.51
CA ALA A 124 17.25 1.24 -21.68
C ALA A 124 18.09 2.53 -21.79
N LEU A 125 18.32 3.22 -20.66
CA LEU A 125 19.17 4.41 -20.62
C LEU A 125 20.66 4.08 -20.85
N ALA A 126 21.17 2.99 -20.27
CA ALA A 126 22.54 2.55 -20.49
C ALA A 126 22.79 2.24 -21.99
N SER A 127 21.84 1.55 -22.63
CA SER A 127 21.88 1.24 -24.06
C SER A 127 21.84 2.51 -24.94
N LYS A 128 20.96 3.47 -24.59
CA LYS A 128 20.88 4.77 -25.28
C LYS A 128 22.20 5.55 -25.24
N LEU A 129 22.95 5.44 -24.14
CA LEU A 129 24.25 6.08 -23.95
C LEU A 129 25.43 5.24 -24.47
N GLY A 130 25.17 4.07 -25.07
CA GLY A 130 26.19 3.20 -25.64
C GLY A 130 27.15 2.60 -24.62
N MET A 131 26.71 2.39 -23.38
CA MET A 131 27.54 1.91 -22.28
C MET A 131 27.02 0.61 -21.66
N PRO A 132 27.92 -0.26 -21.14
CA PRO A 132 27.52 -1.43 -20.36
C PRO A 132 26.71 -1.02 -19.12
N ILE A 133 25.69 -1.83 -18.78
CA ILE A 133 24.80 -1.55 -17.65
C ILE A 133 25.56 -1.50 -16.32
N GLU A 134 26.58 -2.35 -16.14
CA GLU A 134 27.39 -2.39 -14.92
C GLU A 134 28.12 -1.06 -14.73
N LYS A 135 28.76 -0.55 -15.80
CA LYS A 135 29.46 0.73 -15.76
C LYS A 135 28.51 1.90 -15.53
N TYR A 136 27.31 1.85 -16.11
CA TYR A 136 26.26 2.85 -15.87
C TYR A 136 25.85 2.89 -14.40
N LEU A 137 25.60 1.72 -13.79
CA LEU A 137 25.23 1.61 -12.39
C LEU A 137 26.37 2.01 -11.45
N GLU A 138 27.62 1.72 -11.78
CA GLU A 138 28.82 2.20 -11.04
C GLU A 138 28.85 3.73 -11.00
N ILE A 139 28.70 4.40 -12.15
CA ILE A 139 28.66 5.86 -12.24
C ILE A 139 27.52 6.43 -11.39
N LEU A 140 26.32 5.84 -11.47
CA LEU A 140 25.18 6.27 -10.65
C LEU A 140 25.46 6.09 -9.16
N GLY A 141 26.15 5.02 -8.78
CA GLY A 141 26.56 4.78 -7.40
C GLY A 141 27.51 5.81 -6.84
N GLU A 142 28.55 6.16 -7.60
CA GLU A 142 29.47 7.23 -7.25
C GLU A 142 28.74 8.58 -7.13
N CYS A 143 27.80 8.86 -8.03
CA CYS A 143 26.99 10.07 -7.97
C CYS A 143 26.11 10.11 -6.72
N ARG A 144 25.42 9.01 -6.40
CA ARG A 144 24.62 8.88 -5.17
C ARG A 144 25.47 9.07 -3.92
N GLN A 145 26.69 8.52 -3.89
CA GLN A 145 27.61 8.71 -2.75
C GLN A 145 28.01 10.18 -2.57
N LYS A 146 28.42 10.87 -3.65
CA LYS A 146 28.78 12.29 -3.57
C LYS A 146 27.63 13.15 -3.07
N LEU A 147 26.42 12.93 -3.59
CA LEU A 147 25.22 13.64 -3.12
C LEU A 147 24.87 13.30 -1.68
N PHE A 148 25.04 12.04 -1.28
CA PHE A 148 24.86 11.62 0.10
C PHE A 148 25.82 12.36 1.06
N ASP A 149 27.10 12.46 0.72
CA ASP A 149 28.12 13.15 1.53
C ASP A 149 27.83 14.65 1.67
N VAL A 150 27.36 15.29 0.59
CA VAL A 150 26.92 16.69 0.65
C VAL A 150 25.65 16.83 1.50
N ARG A 151 24.71 15.91 1.35
CA ARG A 151 23.45 15.91 2.11
C ARG A 151 23.68 15.75 3.61
N LEU A 152 24.66 14.95 4.03
CA LEU A 152 25.03 14.79 5.44
C LEU A 152 25.50 16.10 6.11
N ARG A 153 25.93 17.10 5.34
CA ARG A 153 26.32 18.42 5.86
C ARG A 153 25.13 19.37 6.03
N ARG A 154 23.96 19.03 5.49
CA ARG A 154 22.74 19.82 5.64
C ARG A 154 22.16 19.62 7.05
N PRO A 155 21.44 20.61 7.61
CA PRO A 155 20.70 20.41 8.84
C PRO A 155 19.77 19.20 8.69
N ARG A 156 19.99 18.19 9.53
CA ARG A 156 19.16 16.98 9.54
C ARG A 156 17.71 17.36 9.82
N THR A 157 16.82 16.65 9.13
CA THR A 157 15.44 16.46 9.52
C THR A 157 15.37 16.06 10.99
N HIS A 158 14.42 16.64 11.72
CA HIS A 158 14.24 16.29 13.12
C HIS A 158 13.65 14.87 13.15
N LEU A 159 14.33 13.91 13.78
CA LEU A 159 13.71 12.62 14.08
C LEU A 159 12.51 12.91 14.97
N ASP A 160 11.32 12.60 14.48
CA ASP A 160 10.09 12.95 15.17
C ASP A 160 10.16 12.35 16.58
N ASP A 161 9.97 13.19 17.59
CA ASP A 161 9.97 12.78 18.97
C ASP A 161 8.65 12.07 19.33
N LYS A 162 7.79 11.77 18.36
CA LYS A 162 6.92 10.59 18.40
C LYS A 162 7.82 9.36 18.58
N GLY A 163 8.12 9.04 19.83
CA GLY A 163 9.09 8.02 20.19
C GLY A 163 8.68 6.60 19.77
N VAL A 164 9.26 5.58 20.38
CA VAL A 164 9.05 4.17 20.00
C VAL A 164 7.58 3.81 20.15
N ILE A 165 6.95 3.25 19.11
CA ILE A 165 5.60 2.68 19.16
C ILE A 165 5.72 1.16 19.01
N VAL A 166 5.13 0.40 19.94
CA VAL A 166 5.33 -1.05 20.03
C VAL A 166 4.82 -1.77 18.79
N SER A 167 3.59 -1.51 18.36
CA SER A 167 3.00 -2.14 17.17
C SER A 167 3.87 -1.98 15.92
N TRP A 168 4.32 -0.75 15.63
CA TRP A 168 5.14 -0.47 14.44
C TRP A 168 6.53 -1.08 14.54
N ASN A 169 7.12 -1.10 15.74
CA ASN A 169 8.37 -1.81 15.97
C ASN A 169 8.21 -3.32 15.76
N GLY A 170 7.09 -3.92 16.14
CA GLY A 170 6.79 -5.32 15.86
C GLY A 170 6.89 -5.65 14.36
N LEU A 171 6.30 -4.81 13.51
CA LEU A 171 6.37 -4.95 12.04
C LEU A 171 7.81 -4.87 11.53
N VAL A 172 8.56 -3.85 11.96
CA VAL A 172 9.94 -3.67 11.49
C VAL A 172 10.90 -4.75 12.04
N ILE A 173 10.67 -5.24 13.26
CA ILE A 173 11.41 -6.37 13.85
C ILE A 173 11.20 -7.63 12.99
N SER A 174 9.96 -7.91 12.57
CA SER A 174 9.66 -8.97 11.60
C SER A 174 10.51 -8.82 10.34
N SER A 175 10.46 -7.64 9.70
CA SER A 175 11.18 -7.41 8.44
C SER A 175 12.69 -7.60 8.56
N PHE A 176 13.32 -7.09 9.62
CA PHE A 176 14.73 -7.32 9.87
C PHE A 176 15.05 -8.81 10.12
N ALA A 177 14.21 -9.52 10.88
CA ALA A 177 14.38 -10.95 11.13
C ALA A 177 14.29 -11.77 9.83
N ARG A 178 13.25 -11.54 9.04
CA ARG A 178 13.01 -12.18 7.72
C ARG A 178 14.16 -11.91 6.75
N ALA A 179 14.55 -10.64 6.60
CA ALA A 179 15.63 -10.22 5.70
C ALA A 179 16.96 -10.93 6.01
N SER A 180 17.25 -11.21 7.28
CA SER A 180 18.49 -11.85 7.70
C SER A 180 18.73 -13.25 7.11
N LYS A 181 17.67 -13.91 6.65
CA LYS A 181 17.71 -15.24 6.04
C LYS A 181 17.29 -15.22 4.59
N ILE A 182 16.23 -14.49 4.23
CA ILE A 182 15.73 -14.43 2.86
C ILE A 182 16.80 -13.86 1.91
N LEU A 183 17.48 -12.78 2.31
CA LEU A 183 18.51 -12.14 1.48
C LEU A 183 19.78 -12.98 1.32
N LYS A 184 19.95 -14.07 2.09
CA LYS A 184 21.03 -15.03 1.82
C LYS A 184 20.80 -15.84 0.54
N GLY A 185 19.58 -15.83 0.01
CA GLY A 185 19.26 -16.43 -1.29
C GLY A 185 19.72 -15.61 -2.49
N GLU A 186 20.32 -14.44 -2.28
CA GLU A 186 20.94 -13.65 -3.34
C GLU A 186 22.13 -14.39 -3.96
N VAL A 187 22.40 -14.11 -5.24
CA VAL A 187 23.53 -14.70 -5.95
C VAL A 187 24.83 -14.20 -5.33
N GLU A 188 25.76 -15.11 -5.05
CA GLU A 188 27.06 -14.76 -4.47
C GLU A 188 27.81 -13.82 -5.43
N GLY A 189 28.24 -12.66 -4.91
CA GLY A 189 28.86 -11.61 -5.71
C GLY A 189 27.91 -10.56 -6.29
N THR A 190 26.63 -10.54 -5.89
CA THR A 190 25.73 -9.41 -6.20
C THR A 190 26.37 -8.10 -5.76
N LYS A 191 26.64 -7.23 -6.75
CA LYS A 191 27.22 -5.89 -6.51
C LYS A 191 26.11 -4.91 -6.16
N PHE A 192 26.28 -4.23 -5.03
CA PHE A 192 25.46 -3.09 -4.65
C PHE A 192 26.18 -1.81 -5.08
N TYR A 193 25.55 -1.07 -5.99
CA TYR A 193 26.11 0.17 -6.52
C TYR A 193 25.75 1.39 -5.64
N PHE A 194 25.58 1.22 -4.33
CA PHE A 194 25.44 2.34 -3.39
C PHE A 194 26.05 1.94 -2.04
N PRO A 195 27.10 2.63 -1.55
CA PRO A 195 27.92 2.13 -0.43
C PRO A 195 27.18 2.01 0.91
N VAL A 196 26.08 2.75 1.07
CA VAL A 196 25.26 2.70 2.29
C VAL A 196 24.17 1.62 2.23
N THR A 197 24.13 0.84 1.14
CA THR A 197 23.18 -0.25 0.92
C THR A 197 23.96 -1.56 0.73
N GLY A 198 23.50 -2.64 1.35
CA GLY A 198 24.10 -3.98 1.21
C GLY A 198 24.93 -4.45 2.40
N CYS A 199 24.50 -4.17 3.64
CA CYS A 199 25.14 -4.79 4.82
C CYS A 199 25.03 -6.33 4.78
N ASP A 200 25.84 -7.03 5.59
CA ASP A 200 25.67 -8.47 5.74
C ASP A 200 24.26 -8.74 6.30
N PRO A 201 23.44 -9.61 5.67
CA PRO A 201 22.12 -9.99 6.20
C PRO A 201 22.14 -10.39 7.67
N LYS A 202 23.25 -10.93 8.19
CA LYS A 202 23.39 -11.26 9.61
C LYS A 202 23.27 -10.04 10.53
N GLU A 203 23.65 -8.85 10.07
CA GLU A 203 23.52 -7.61 10.84
C GLU A 203 22.06 -7.27 11.11
N TYR A 204 21.15 -7.56 10.16
CA TYR A 204 19.72 -7.31 10.34
C TYR A 204 19.13 -8.10 11.51
N MET A 205 19.57 -9.34 11.73
CA MET A 205 19.17 -10.11 12.90
C MET A 205 19.61 -9.41 14.20
N GLY A 206 20.84 -8.91 14.25
CA GLY A 206 21.35 -8.18 15.42
C GLY A 206 20.56 -6.89 15.70
N VAL A 207 20.08 -6.21 14.66
CA VAL A 207 19.19 -5.05 14.78
C VAL A 207 17.84 -5.45 15.37
N ALA A 208 17.20 -6.48 14.81
CA ALA A 208 15.91 -6.98 15.28
C ALA A 208 15.96 -7.40 16.77
N GLU A 209 16.99 -8.12 17.17
CA GLU A 209 17.18 -8.57 18.55
C GLU A 209 17.37 -7.40 19.53
N LYS A 210 18.12 -6.37 19.12
CA LYS A 210 18.32 -5.16 19.94
C LYS A 210 17.00 -4.40 20.12
N ALA A 211 16.23 -4.23 19.06
CA ALA A 211 14.93 -3.56 19.12
C ALA A 211 13.93 -4.31 20.00
N ALA A 212 13.82 -5.63 19.85
CA ALA A 212 12.97 -6.45 20.73
C ALA A 212 13.44 -6.40 22.19
N SER A 213 14.75 -6.42 22.44
CA SER A 213 15.32 -6.28 23.78
C SER A 213 15.05 -4.91 24.39
N PHE A 214 15.04 -3.84 23.59
CA PHE A 214 14.68 -2.50 24.04
C PHE A 214 13.23 -2.46 24.54
N ILE A 215 12.29 -2.98 23.73
CA ILE A 215 10.86 -3.03 24.09
C ILE A 215 10.67 -3.84 25.37
N ARG A 216 11.29 -5.01 25.48
CA ARG A 216 11.20 -5.84 26.69
C ARG A 216 11.70 -5.12 27.94
N ARG A 217 12.81 -4.37 27.84
CA ARG A 217 13.40 -3.68 29.01
C ARG A 217 12.65 -2.43 29.42
N LYS A 218 12.11 -1.67 28.46
CA LYS A 218 11.59 -0.30 28.71
C LYS A 218 10.08 -0.20 28.66
N LEU A 219 9.41 -1.10 27.95
CA LEU A 219 7.96 -1.03 27.64
C LEU A 219 7.16 -2.23 28.13
N TYR A 220 7.81 -3.25 28.68
CA TYR A 220 7.16 -4.42 29.25
C TYR A 220 7.24 -4.43 30.78
N HIS A 221 6.08 -4.54 31.42
CA HIS A 221 5.97 -4.68 32.87
C HIS A 221 5.93 -6.16 33.26
N GLU A 222 7.06 -6.72 33.70
CA GLU A 222 7.18 -8.15 34.03
C GLU A 222 6.19 -8.62 35.12
N ARG A 223 5.93 -7.80 36.15
CA ARG A 223 5.00 -8.19 37.23
C ARG A 223 3.54 -8.24 36.82
N LEU A 224 3.15 -7.40 35.86
CA LEU A 224 1.77 -7.28 35.40
C LEU A 224 1.54 -8.02 34.08
N CYS A 225 2.61 -8.55 33.49
CA CYS A 225 2.65 -9.10 32.13
C CYS A 225 1.99 -8.19 31.09
N ARG A 226 2.26 -6.87 31.14
CA ARG A 226 1.59 -5.87 30.29
C ARG A 226 2.58 -5.00 29.52
N LEU A 227 2.24 -4.74 28.26
CA LEU A 227 2.93 -3.76 27.42
C LEU A 227 2.39 -2.35 27.66
N GLN A 228 3.26 -1.37 27.44
CA GLN A 228 2.90 0.02 27.22
C GLN A 228 2.97 0.36 25.74
N HIS A 229 2.10 1.24 25.28
CA HIS A 229 1.96 1.53 23.87
C HIS A 229 3.20 2.19 23.25
N SER A 230 3.85 3.10 23.98
CA SER A 230 4.92 3.92 23.41
C SER A 230 5.95 4.42 24.41
N PHE A 231 7.14 4.79 23.92
CA PHE A 231 8.25 5.33 24.72
C PHE A 231 8.74 6.66 24.13
N ARG A 232 8.63 7.76 24.87
CA ARG A 232 9.20 9.07 24.54
C ARG A 232 9.74 9.69 25.83
N ASN A 233 11.06 9.79 25.95
CA ASN A 233 11.73 10.24 27.19
C ASN A 233 11.29 9.45 28.44
N GLY A 234 10.85 8.20 28.25
CA GLY A 234 10.20 7.37 29.26
C GLY A 234 8.99 6.63 28.70
N PRO A 235 8.55 5.56 29.37
CA PRO A 235 7.36 4.82 28.94
C PRO A 235 6.08 5.64 29.11
N SER A 236 5.15 5.49 28.16
CA SER A 236 3.89 6.21 28.19
C SER A 236 2.92 5.65 29.23
N LYS A 237 1.97 6.49 29.68
CA LYS A 237 0.89 6.06 30.60
C LYS A 237 -0.17 5.20 29.91
N ALA A 238 -0.18 5.16 28.58
CA ALA A 238 -1.15 4.39 27.82
C ALA A 238 -0.80 2.89 27.87
N PRO A 239 -1.76 2.02 28.26
CA PRO A 239 -1.56 0.58 28.15
C PRO A 239 -1.42 0.19 26.68
N GLY A 240 -0.74 -0.93 26.42
CA GLY A 240 -0.64 -1.50 25.08
C GLY A 240 -2.03 -1.86 24.53
N PHE A 241 -2.25 -1.51 23.27
CA PHE A 241 -3.45 -1.86 22.53
C PHE A 241 -3.31 -3.24 21.90
N LEU A 242 -4.42 -3.79 21.40
CA LEU A 242 -4.42 -5.11 20.76
C LEU A 242 -3.36 -5.22 19.66
N ASP A 243 -3.21 -4.17 18.86
CA ASP A 243 -2.31 -4.07 17.72
C ASP A 243 -0.84 -4.13 18.18
N ASP A 244 -0.52 -3.55 19.35
CA ASP A 244 0.81 -3.63 19.96
C ASP A 244 1.18 -5.06 20.30
N TYR A 245 0.23 -5.83 20.84
CA TYR A 245 0.44 -7.27 21.09
C TYR A 245 0.52 -8.04 19.77
N ALA A 246 -0.42 -7.83 18.84
CA ALA A 246 -0.50 -8.60 17.60
C ALA A 246 0.79 -8.51 16.76
N PHE A 247 1.23 -7.28 16.48
CA PHE A 247 2.39 -7.06 15.62
C PHE A 247 3.70 -7.39 16.33
N LEU A 248 3.81 -7.15 17.65
CA LEU A 248 4.99 -7.58 18.40
C LEU A 248 5.08 -9.09 18.48
N ILE A 249 3.98 -9.80 18.75
CA ILE A 249 3.95 -11.27 18.77
C ILE A 249 4.40 -11.81 17.41
N SER A 250 3.88 -11.28 16.30
CA SER A 250 4.34 -11.66 14.95
C SER A 250 5.85 -11.48 14.79
N GLY A 251 6.38 -10.30 15.09
CA GLY A 251 7.81 -10.04 14.98
C GLY A 251 8.68 -10.93 15.90
N LEU A 252 8.17 -11.32 17.07
CA LEU A 252 8.85 -12.26 17.97
C LEU A 252 8.84 -13.70 17.44
N LEU A 253 7.76 -14.11 16.77
CA LEU A 253 7.70 -15.40 16.09
C LEU A 253 8.66 -15.44 14.91
N ASP A 254 8.73 -14.38 14.09
CA ASP A 254 9.73 -14.26 13.02
C ASP A 254 11.17 -14.26 13.58
N LEU A 255 11.42 -13.56 14.69
CA LEU A 255 12.71 -13.62 15.39
C LEU A 255 13.08 -15.04 15.84
N TYR A 256 12.11 -15.84 16.27
CA TYR A 256 12.34 -17.24 16.59
C TYR A 256 12.55 -18.09 15.33
N GLU A 257 11.71 -17.94 14.31
CA GLU A 257 11.76 -18.72 13.08
C GLU A 257 13.09 -18.51 12.33
N PHE A 258 13.51 -17.26 12.20
CA PHE A 258 14.74 -16.91 11.49
C PHE A 258 15.97 -16.83 12.40
N GLY A 259 15.82 -16.61 13.71
CA GLY A 259 16.94 -16.49 14.66
C GLY A 259 17.22 -17.75 15.50
N GLY A 260 16.22 -18.58 15.74
CA GLY A 260 16.32 -19.85 16.49
C GLY A 260 16.40 -19.73 18.01
N ARG A 261 16.31 -18.52 18.59
CA ARG A 261 16.39 -18.32 20.05
C ARG A 261 15.04 -18.52 20.73
N ILE A 262 14.93 -19.59 21.52
CA ILE A 262 13.70 -19.97 22.26
C ILE A 262 13.19 -18.85 23.17
N PHE A 263 14.09 -18.00 23.68
CA PHE A 263 13.73 -16.84 24.50
C PHE A 263 12.65 -15.95 23.87
N TRP A 264 12.69 -15.75 22.55
CA TRP A 264 11.70 -14.94 21.83
C TRP A 264 10.35 -15.64 21.73
N LEU A 265 10.36 -16.96 21.48
CA LEU A 265 9.15 -17.78 21.45
C LEU A 265 8.45 -17.80 22.82
N VAL A 266 9.22 -17.96 23.90
CA VAL A 266 8.66 -17.94 25.28
C VAL A 266 7.99 -16.59 25.55
N TRP A 267 8.61 -15.49 25.17
CA TRP A 267 8.03 -14.17 25.36
C TRP A 267 6.79 -13.95 24.47
N ALA A 268 6.80 -14.45 23.22
CA ALA A 268 5.62 -14.42 22.35
C ALA A 268 4.43 -15.16 22.98
N ILE A 269 4.65 -16.32 23.60
CA ILE A 269 3.61 -17.09 24.31
C ILE A 269 3.06 -16.30 25.51
N GLU A 270 3.93 -15.65 26.27
CA GLU A 270 3.53 -14.82 27.42
C GLU A 270 2.64 -13.65 26.98
N LEU A 271 3.03 -12.96 25.90
CA LEU A 271 2.25 -11.88 25.30
C LEU A 271 0.94 -12.40 24.70
N GLN A 272 0.94 -13.59 24.08
CA GLN A 272 -0.25 -14.22 23.51
C GLN A 272 -1.32 -14.53 24.58
N ASN A 273 -0.89 -15.00 25.76
CA ASN A 273 -1.80 -15.21 26.89
C ASN A 273 -2.45 -13.90 27.34
N THR A 274 -1.70 -12.80 27.32
CA THR A 274 -2.23 -11.46 27.64
C THR A 274 -3.17 -10.98 26.54
N GLN A 275 -2.81 -11.18 25.27
CA GLN A 275 -3.64 -10.83 24.13
C GLN A 275 -4.99 -11.58 24.13
N ALA A 276 -5.02 -12.83 24.60
CA ALA A 276 -6.23 -13.64 24.68
C ALA A 276 -7.33 -13.04 25.57
N VAL A 277 -6.98 -12.14 26.51
CA VAL A 277 -7.95 -11.36 27.30
C VAL A 277 -8.81 -10.47 26.40
N PHE A 278 -8.29 -10.00 25.27
CA PHE A 278 -9.05 -9.26 24.26
C PHE A 278 -9.87 -10.18 23.33
N GLY A 279 -9.76 -11.50 23.49
CA GLY A 279 -10.33 -12.50 22.58
C GLY A 279 -11.84 -12.43 22.43
N THR A 280 -12.58 -12.07 23.48
CA THR A 280 -14.05 -11.91 23.40
C THR A 280 -14.40 -10.74 22.48
N ARG A 281 -13.76 -9.58 22.66
CA ARG A 281 -13.97 -8.39 21.83
C ARG A 281 -13.59 -8.62 20.38
N LEU A 282 -12.53 -9.40 20.14
CA LEU A 282 -12.12 -9.79 18.80
C LEU A 282 -13.14 -10.71 18.11
N LYS A 283 -13.65 -11.72 18.82
CA LYS A 283 -14.69 -12.61 18.29
C LYS A 283 -15.97 -11.84 17.96
N ASP A 284 -16.31 -10.85 18.78
CA ASP A 284 -17.52 -10.06 18.60
C ASP A 284 -17.41 -9.01 17.48
N MET A 285 -16.19 -8.57 17.13
CA MET A 285 -15.95 -7.47 16.17
C MET A 285 -15.13 -7.85 14.92
N ALA A 286 -14.72 -9.11 14.75
CA ALA A 286 -13.85 -9.54 13.63
C ALA A 286 -14.41 -9.19 12.23
N MET A 287 -15.74 -9.21 12.08
CA MET A 287 -16.41 -8.92 10.81
C MET A 287 -16.78 -7.44 10.65
N ALA A 288 -16.87 -6.68 11.74
CA ALA A 288 -17.44 -5.33 11.70
C ALA A 288 -16.58 -4.38 10.84
N VAL A 289 -15.26 -4.39 11.01
CA VAL A 289 -14.36 -3.47 10.28
C VAL A 289 -14.30 -3.79 8.78
N PRO A 290 -14.07 -5.04 8.33
CA PRO A 290 -14.13 -5.38 6.91
C PRO A 290 -15.49 -5.04 6.28
N LEU A 291 -16.61 -5.31 6.97
CA LEU A 291 -17.95 -5.00 6.46
C LEU A 291 -18.22 -3.49 6.37
N MET A 292 -17.71 -2.69 7.31
CA MET A 292 -17.77 -1.23 7.23
C MET A 292 -16.98 -0.69 6.04
N CYS A 293 -15.81 -1.28 5.73
CA CYS A 293 -15.04 -0.94 4.53
C CYS A 293 -15.80 -1.30 3.24
N CYS A 294 -16.44 -2.48 3.18
CA CYS A 294 -17.30 -2.85 2.06
C CYS A 294 -18.49 -1.89 1.89
N ALA A 295 -19.10 -1.43 2.99
CA ALA A 295 -20.18 -0.45 2.96
C ALA A 295 -19.71 0.93 2.49
N ALA A 296 -18.51 1.37 2.89
CA ALA A 296 -17.92 2.62 2.40
C ALA A 296 -17.55 2.55 0.91
N ASP A 297 -17.06 1.41 0.44
CA ASP A 297 -16.80 1.14 -0.99
C ASP A 297 -18.11 1.17 -1.82
N LEU A 298 -19.20 0.61 -1.29
CA LEU A 298 -20.54 0.70 -1.90
C LEU A 298 -21.01 2.14 -2.11
N LEU A 299 -20.66 3.06 -1.21
CA LEU A 299 -21.01 4.49 -1.32
C LEU A 299 -20.08 5.27 -2.24
N SER A 300 -18.82 4.85 -2.37
CA SER A 300 -17.76 5.64 -3.02
C SER A 300 -17.60 5.34 -4.51
N VAL A 301 -18.10 4.19 -5.00
CA VAL A 301 -18.01 3.80 -6.41
C VAL A 301 -19.26 4.28 -7.17
N PRO A 302 -19.16 5.33 -8.01
CA PRO A 302 -20.33 5.98 -8.62
C PRO A 302 -21.04 5.14 -9.71
N HIS A 303 -20.42 4.05 -10.18
CA HIS A 303 -20.80 3.39 -11.43
C HIS A 303 -20.73 1.85 -11.36
N ARG A 304 -21.56 1.25 -10.51
CA ARG A 304 -21.71 -0.22 -10.45
C ARG A 304 -22.42 -0.77 -11.68
N LYS A 305 -21.95 -1.92 -12.16
CA LYS A 305 -22.57 -2.65 -13.27
C LYS A 305 -23.77 -3.42 -12.72
N GLN A 306 -24.94 -3.28 -13.33
CA GLN A 306 -26.16 -3.96 -12.94
C GLN A 306 -26.51 -5.01 -14.00
N VAL A 307 -26.74 -6.25 -13.59
CA VAL A 307 -27.26 -7.31 -14.46
C VAL A 307 -28.70 -7.57 -14.05
N VAL A 308 -29.65 -7.14 -14.87
CA VAL A 308 -31.08 -7.34 -14.64
C VAL A 308 -31.52 -8.60 -15.34
N SER A 309 -31.79 -9.66 -14.59
CA SER A 309 -32.30 -10.94 -15.09
C SER A 309 -33.82 -11.00 -14.89
N VAL A 310 -34.54 -11.03 -16.01
CA VAL A 310 -36.02 -11.03 -16.07
C VAL A 310 -36.49 -12.41 -16.52
N GLY A 311 -37.33 -13.05 -15.72
CA GLY A 311 -37.92 -14.34 -16.09
C GLY A 311 -38.43 -15.12 -14.88
N HIS A 312 -39.00 -16.30 -15.12
CA HIS A 312 -39.57 -17.13 -14.07
C HIS A 312 -38.46 -17.71 -13.17
N LYS A 313 -38.38 -17.27 -11.90
CA LYS A 313 -37.27 -17.60 -10.98
C LYS A 313 -37.07 -19.11 -10.75
N PRO A 314 -38.13 -19.93 -10.61
CA PRO A 314 -37.99 -21.38 -10.43
C PRO A 314 -37.51 -22.14 -11.66
N SER A 315 -37.32 -21.48 -12.82
CA SER A 315 -36.92 -22.15 -14.06
C SER A 315 -35.42 -22.48 -14.09
N VAL A 316 -35.05 -23.57 -14.77
CA VAL A 316 -33.65 -23.97 -14.97
C VAL A 316 -32.91 -22.96 -15.83
N GLU A 317 -33.62 -22.33 -16.75
CA GLU A 317 -33.15 -21.26 -17.62
C GLU A 317 -32.71 -20.03 -16.81
N PHE A 318 -33.42 -19.71 -15.72
CA PHE A 318 -33.08 -18.60 -14.82
C PHE A 318 -31.81 -18.88 -14.03
N GLU A 319 -31.69 -20.09 -13.49
CA GLU A 319 -30.47 -20.54 -12.80
C GLU A 319 -29.25 -20.54 -13.73
N ASN A 320 -29.41 -20.98 -14.98
CA ASN A 320 -28.33 -20.94 -15.98
C ASN A 320 -27.92 -19.50 -16.30
N MET A 321 -28.87 -18.58 -16.41
CA MET A 321 -28.58 -17.15 -16.62
C MET A 321 -27.88 -16.53 -15.41
N LEU A 322 -28.27 -16.93 -14.20
CA LEU A 322 -27.64 -16.49 -12.95
C LEU A 322 -26.20 -17.01 -12.82
N ALA A 323 -25.97 -18.28 -13.14
CA ALA A 323 -24.64 -18.86 -13.18
C ALA A 323 -23.72 -18.11 -14.17
N ALA A 324 -24.22 -17.78 -15.36
CA ALA A 324 -23.49 -16.96 -16.33
C ALA A 324 -23.22 -15.54 -15.81
N ALA A 325 -24.17 -14.93 -15.11
CA ALA A 325 -23.99 -13.62 -14.48
C ALA A 325 -22.88 -13.63 -13.40
N HIS A 326 -22.63 -14.79 -12.75
CA HIS A 326 -21.60 -14.97 -11.73
C HIS A 326 -20.31 -15.63 -12.23
N SER A 327 -20.21 -15.97 -13.52
CA SER A 327 -19.06 -16.66 -14.14
C SER A 327 -17.72 -15.92 -13.99
N THR A 328 -17.75 -14.59 -13.90
CA THR A 328 -16.58 -13.72 -13.78
C THR A 328 -16.62 -12.95 -12.46
N TYR A 329 -15.49 -12.83 -11.75
CA TYR A 329 -15.43 -12.04 -10.52
C TYR A 329 -15.37 -10.54 -10.84
N ASP A 330 -16.41 -9.79 -10.44
CA ASP A 330 -16.47 -8.33 -10.51
C ASP A 330 -17.07 -7.81 -9.18
N PRO A 331 -16.26 -7.19 -8.29
CA PRO A 331 -16.71 -6.73 -6.98
C PRO A 331 -17.69 -5.55 -7.05
N ASN A 332 -17.81 -4.91 -8.22
CA ASN A 332 -18.67 -3.75 -8.46
C ASN A 332 -19.93 -4.10 -9.26
N ARG A 333 -20.31 -5.38 -9.31
CA ARG A 333 -21.50 -5.86 -10.00
C ARG A 333 -22.64 -6.18 -9.03
N THR A 334 -23.84 -5.77 -9.39
CA THR A 334 -25.09 -6.15 -8.72
C THR A 334 -25.92 -6.98 -9.70
N VAL A 335 -26.37 -8.16 -9.30
CA VAL A 335 -27.29 -8.98 -10.08
C VAL A 335 -28.68 -8.82 -9.47
N ILE A 336 -29.65 -8.44 -10.30
CA ILE A 336 -31.01 -8.10 -9.93
C ILE A 336 -31.91 -9.16 -10.56
N HIS A 337 -32.68 -9.86 -9.74
CA HIS A 337 -33.60 -10.89 -10.18
C HIS A 337 -35.00 -10.29 -10.19
N ILE A 338 -35.77 -10.54 -11.23
CA ILE A 338 -37.15 -10.07 -11.32
C ILE A 338 -37.98 -11.14 -12.00
N ASP A 339 -39.04 -11.59 -11.32
CA ASP A 339 -40.07 -12.44 -11.89
C ASP A 339 -41.33 -11.61 -12.14
N PRO A 340 -41.67 -11.30 -13.40
CA PRO A 340 -42.88 -10.53 -13.72
C PRO A 340 -44.19 -11.22 -13.32
N ASN A 341 -44.17 -12.51 -12.97
CA ASN A 341 -45.34 -13.21 -12.44
C ASN A 341 -45.51 -13.01 -10.92
N ASP A 342 -44.49 -12.51 -10.23
CA ASP A 342 -44.56 -12.15 -8.82
C ASP A 342 -45.05 -10.70 -8.68
N THR A 343 -46.33 -10.57 -8.31
CA THR A 343 -47.00 -9.27 -8.17
C THR A 343 -46.40 -8.41 -7.06
N GLU A 344 -45.91 -9.02 -5.98
CA GLU A 344 -45.33 -8.28 -4.86
C GLU A 344 -43.97 -7.67 -5.25
N GLU A 345 -43.17 -8.44 -6.01
CA GLU A 345 -41.91 -7.96 -6.54
C GLU A 345 -42.09 -6.83 -7.57
N MET A 346 -43.06 -6.96 -8.46
CA MET A 346 -43.36 -5.93 -9.45
C MET A 346 -43.85 -4.63 -8.80
N GLU A 347 -44.71 -4.69 -7.77
CA GLU A 347 -45.13 -3.52 -6.99
C GLU A 347 -43.93 -2.83 -6.32
N PHE A 348 -43.05 -3.59 -5.66
CA PHE A 348 -41.84 -3.05 -5.03
C PHE A 348 -40.95 -2.29 -6.04
N TRP A 349 -40.70 -2.87 -7.22
CA TRP A 349 -39.86 -2.23 -8.24
C TRP A 349 -40.55 -1.03 -8.88
N GLU A 350 -41.88 -1.04 -9.03
CA GLU A 350 -42.63 0.13 -9.54
C GLU A 350 -42.53 1.33 -8.59
N GLU A 351 -42.59 1.09 -7.28
CA GLU A 351 -42.46 2.15 -6.27
C GLU A 351 -41.01 2.64 -6.10
N THR A 352 -40.06 1.70 -6.13
CA THR A 352 -38.66 1.97 -5.78
C THR A 352 -37.79 2.35 -6.98
N ASN A 353 -38.03 1.74 -8.15
CA ASN A 353 -37.27 1.99 -9.38
C ASN A 353 -38.07 1.66 -10.65
N SER A 354 -38.82 2.65 -11.15
CA SER A 354 -39.69 2.51 -12.32
C SER A 354 -38.98 2.06 -13.60
N ASN A 355 -37.68 2.32 -13.76
CA ASN A 355 -36.90 1.88 -14.91
C ASN A 355 -36.69 0.36 -14.90
N ILE A 356 -36.42 -0.21 -13.71
CA ILE A 356 -36.25 -1.65 -13.52
C ILE A 356 -37.58 -2.37 -13.79
N ALA A 357 -38.69 -1.86 -13.24
CA ALA A 357 -40.02 -2.38 -13.53
C ALA A 357 -40.37 -2.29 -15.03
N PHE A 358 -40.01 -1.20 -15.69
CA PHE A 358 -40.21 -1.03 -17.14
C PHE A 358 -39.37 -2.03 -17.96
N MET A 359 -38.12 -2.26 -17.58
CA MET A 359 -37.27 -3.28 -18.22
C MET A 359 -37.86 -4.68 -18.07
N ALA A 360 -38.37 -5.01 -16.87
CA ALA A 360 -39.02 -6.28 -16.61
C ALA A 360 -40.27 -6.48 -17.48
N LYS A 361 -41.15 -5.47 -17.55
CA LYS A 361 -42.38 -5.54 -18.36
C LYS A 361 -42.14 -5.70 -19.85
N ASN A 362 -41.15 -5.01 -20.41
CA ASN A 362 -40.91 -5.01 -21.86
C ASN A 362 -40.06 -6.18 -22.37
N ASN A 363 -39.30 -6.82 -21.49
CA ASN A 363 -38.41 -7.93 -21.86
C ASN A 363 -38.89 -9.27 -21.31
N TYR A 364 -40.09 -9.32 -20.72
CA TYR A 364 -40.66 -10.58 -20.26
C TYR A 364 -41.08 -11.48 -21.42
N SER A 365 -40.69 -12.75 -21.32
CA SER A 365 -41.13 -13.81 -22.20
C SER A 365 -41.44 -15.04 -21.35
N PRO A 366 -42.60 -15.70 -21.53
CA PRO A 366 -42.96 -16.88 -20.72
C PRO A 366 -41.98 -18.05 -20.86
N ASP A 367 -41.31 -18.15 -22.01
CA ASP A 367 -40.47 -19.29 -22.38
C ASP A 367 -38.97 -18.96 -22.34
N SER A 368 -38.58 -17.75 -21.91
CA SER A 368 -37.16 -17.37 -21.88
C SER A 368 -36.81 -16.40 -20.77
N VAL A 369 -35.56 -16.47 -20.34
CA VAL A 369 -34.97 -15.54 -19.38
C VAL A 369 -34.12 -14.54 -20.12
N VAL A 370 -34.32 -13.27 -19.83
CA VAL A 370 -33.64 -12.17 -20.50
C VAL A 370 -32.76 -11.42 -19.51
N ALA A 371 -31.49 -11.30 -19.82
CA ALA A 371 -30.56 -10.47 -19.05
C ALA A 371 -30.26 -9.16 -19.76
N LEU A 372 -30.16 -8.07 -19.01
CA LEU A 372 -29.70 -6.77 -19.48
C LEU A 372 -28.52 -6.32 -18.62
N VAL A 373 -27.45 -5.84 -19.24
CA VAL A 373 -26.28 -5.31 -18.53
C VAL A 373 -26.32 -3.79 -18.60
N CYS A 374 -26.58 -3.15 -17.46
CA CYS A 374 -26.68 -1.71 -17.33
C CYS A 374 -25.46 -1.12 -16.61
N GLN A 375 -24.89 -0.07 -17.17
CA GLN A 375 -23.80 0.70 -16.57
C GLN A 375 -23.87 2.14 -17.07
N ASN A 376 -23.56 3.13 -16.23
CA ASN A 376 -23.56 4.55 -16.60
C ASN A 376 -24.85 4.97 -17.31
N PHE A 377 -26.00 4.68 -16.70
CA PHE A 377 -27.31 5.10 -17.24
C PHE A 377 -27.68 4.46 -18.59
N THR A 378 -26.90 3.48 -19.07
CA THR A 378 -27.06 2.83 -20.37
C THR A 378 -27.15 1.32 -20.19
N CYS A 379 -28.11 0.68 -20.86
CA CYS A 379 -28.27 -0.77 -20.83
C CYS A 379 -27.89 -1.39 -22.18
N SER A 380 -27.31 -2.58 -22.14
CA SER A 380 -27.07 -3.41 -23.32
C SER A 380 -28.40 -3.82 -23.96
N PRO A 381 -28.38 -4.25 -25.23
CA PRO A 381 -29.47 -5.02 -25.79
C PRO A 381 -29.79 -6.26 -24.92
N PRO A 382 -31.06 -6.71 -24.90
CA PRO A 382 -31.46 -7.86 -24.10
C PRO A 382 -30.78 -9.13 -24.63
N VAL A 383 -30.18 -9.92 -23.74
CA VAL A 383 -29.54 -11.21 -24.08
C VAL A 383 -30.34 -12.36 -23.48
N VAL A 384 -30.63 -13.37 -24.30
CA VAL A 384 -31.42 -14.55 -23.92
C VAL A 384 -30.58 -15.81 -23.76
N ASP A 385 -29.31 -15.74 -24.15
CA ASP A 385 -28.35 -16.85 -24.11
C ASP A 385 -27.27 -16.61 -23.04
N PRO A 386 -27.05 -17.54 -22.10
CA PRO A 386 -26.06 -17.41 -21.04
C PRO A 386 -24.63 -17.16 -21.55
N LYS A 387 -24.19 -17.82 -22.63
CA LYS A 387 -22.82 -17.62 -23.18
C LYS A 387 -22.62 -16.22 -23.74
N SER A 388 -23.67 -15.66 -24.32
CA SER A 388 -23.67 -14.29 -24.82
C SER A 388 -23.54 -13.28 -23.66
N LEU A 389 -24.19 -13.55 -22.52
CA LEU A 389 -24.01 -12.77 -21.29
C LEU A 389 -22.57 -12.87 -20.75
N GLU A 390 -21.99 -14.07 -20.69
CA GLU A 390 -20.59 -14.25 -20.25
C GLU A 390 -19.62 -13.47 -21.13
N THR A 391 -19.83 -13.50 -22.45
CA THR A 391 -19.02 -12.77 -23.43
C THR A 391 -19.14 -11.27 -23.21
N LEU A 392 -20.36 -10.76 -23.00
CA LEU A 392 -20.63 -9.35 -22.73
C LEU A 392 -19.99 -8.88 -21.41
N LEU A 393 -20.02 -9.71 -20.37
CA LEU A 393 -19.41 -9.41 -19.08
C LEU A 393 -17.89 -9.45 -19.10
N SER A 394 -17.30 -10.20 -20.05
CA SER A 394 -15.84 -10.35 -20.23
C SER A 394 -15.20 -9.24 -21.08
N GLN A 395 -15.99 -8.40 -21.76
CA GLN A 395 -15.47 -7.28 -22.54
C GLN A 395 -15.00 -6.14 -21.61
N LYS A 396 -13.76 -5.65 -21.80
CA LYS A 396 -13.27 -4.44 -21.13
C LYS A 396 -14.02 -3.22 -21.66
N PRO A 397 -14.38 -2.24 -20.79
CA PRO A 397 -15.01 -1.00 -21.24
C PRO A 397 -14.09 -0.26 -22.23
N SER A 398 -14.65 0.19 -23.36
CA SER A 398 -13.94 1.02 -24.33
C SER A 398 -13.71 2.42 -23.75
N SER A 399 -12.50 2.96 -23.91
CA SER A 399 -12.03 4.21 -23.32
C SER A 399 -12.52 5.49 -24.04
N SER A 400 -13.72 5.50 -24.63
CA SER A 400 -14.14 6.56 -25.55
C SER A 400 -15.58 7.02 -25.40
N ALA A 401 -16.03 7.33 -24.20
CA ALA A 401 -17.30 8.03 -23.99
C ALA A 401 -17.26 8.90 -22.71
N GLU A 402 -16.37 9.87 -22.68
CA GLU A 402 -16.56 11.06 -21.84
C GLU A 402 -17.41 12.09 -22.60
N ALA A 403 -18.36 12.67 -21.88
CA ALA A 403 -19.33 13.67 -22.29
C ALA A 403 -20.55 13.16 -23.07
N VAL A 404 -21.71 13.10 -22.40
CA VAL A 404 -22.85 14.00 -22.62
C VAL A 404 -23.87 13.79 -21.48
N LEU A 405 -24.33 14.93 -20.94
CA LEU A 405 -25.40 15.21 -19.98
C LEU A 405 -26.16 14.07 -19.29
N ALA A 406 -26.12 14.17 -17.96
CA ALA A 406 -26.98 13.52 -16.99
C ALA A 406 -28.48 13.68 -17.28
N GLN A 407 -29.22 12.57 -17.19
CA GLN A 407 -30.47 12.44 -16.43
C GLN A 407 -30.99 10.99 -16.47
N ASN A 408 -31.42 10.48 -15.30
CA ASN A 408 -32.43 9.42 -15.09
C ASN A 408 -32.02 7.93 -14.99
N ILE A 409 -31.15 7.56 -14.05
CA ILE A 409 -31.15 6.23 -13.40
C ILE A 409 -30.76 6.41 -11.93
N THR A 410 -31.69 6.09 -11.03
CA THR A 410 -31.47 6.16 -9.58
C THR A 410 -30.67 4.92 -9.11
N PRO A 411 -29.59 5.07 -8.34
CA PRO A 411 -28.92 3.94 -7.69
C PRO A 411 -29.87 3.23 -6.72
N ILE A 412 -29.75 1.91 -6.61
CA ILE A 412 -30.63 1.04 -5.77
C ILE A 412 -30.54 1.40 -4.27
N CYS A 413 -29.47 2.06 -3.84
CA CYS A 413 -29.23 2.44 -2.43
C CYS A 413 -29.55 3.92 -2.08
N THR A 414 -30.35 4.62 -2.88
CA THR A 414 -30.96 5.89 -2.42
C THR A 414 -32.45 5.68 -2.26
N THR A 415 -32.87 5.26 -1.06
CA THR A 415 -34.24 5.46 -0.61
C THR A 415 -34.57 6.95 -0.75
N LYS A 416 -35.70 7.29 -1.37
CA LYS A 416 -36.26 8.64 -1.24
C LYS A 416 -36.42 8.92 0.25
N THR A 417 -35.54 9.73 0.81
CA THR A 417 -35.79 10.37 2.10
C THR A 417 -37.02 11.24 1.91
N ALA A 418 -38.09 10.91 2.65
CA ALA A 418 -39.25 11.77 2.82
C ALA A 418 -38.86 13.08 3.53
#